data_AF-A0A965QUN7-F1
#
_entry.id   AF-A0A965QUN7-F1
#
_cell.length_a   1.000
_cell.length_b   1.000
_cell.length_c   1.000
_cell.angle_alpha   90.00
_cell.angle_beta   90.00
_cell.angle_gamma   90.00
#
_symmetry.space_group_name_H-M   'P 1'
#
loop_
_entity.id
_entity.type
_entity.pdbx_description
1 polymer ?
#
loop_
_entity_poly.entity_id
_entity_poly.type
_entity_poly.pdbx_seq_one_letter_code
_entity_poly.pdbx_strand_id
1 'polypeptide(L)'
;QSSSLPGGLTAVQVEQLVTQGVKQALKTRAQIRIQPTFAKMVLAVADRDGSLLGVYRMPGATAFSIDVAIAKSRNTAYYASADLQPADRLASVPVGTAFSNRTFRYLAVPKYPSGSSTAPPGPFSILNTPGIDRNTGLNVGGPLPATAFNGTVLGYDSFNPGTNFQATTPEANQNGVIFFPGSTSLYVAASLQGGYGISGDGVDQDDVVTFFGSVGFAAPATIQADQFFVRGIRLPWIKFSRNALAGGPFTFPT
;
A
#
# COMPACT_ATOMS: atom_id res chain seq x y z
N GLN A 1 -9.92 -17.78 5.24
CA GLN A 1 -10.03 -18.70 4.09
C GLN A 1 -8.79 -19.58 4.08
N SER A 2 -8.88 -20.81 3.59
CA SER A 2 -7.70 -21.66 3.42
C SER A 2 -6.97 -21.28 2.14
N SER A 3 -5.67 -20.97 2.25
CA SER A 3 -4.80 -20.77 1.09
C SER A 3 -4.69 -22.05 0.26
N SER A 4 -4.58 -21.90 -1.05
CA SER A 4 -4.32 -23.01 -1.98
C SER A 4 -2.85 -23.42 -2.00
N LEU A 5 -1.96 -22.59 -1.44
CA LEU A 5 -0.53 -22.80 -1.47
C LEU A 5 -0.06 -23.59 -0.24
N PRO A 6 0.86 -24.56 -0.41
CA PRO A 6 1.46 -25.24 0.73
C PRO A 6 2.39 -24.28 1.50
N GLY A 7 2.45 -24.46 2.82
CA GLY A 7 3.16 -23.56 3.72
C GLY A 7 2.39 -22.25 3.96
N GLY A 8 3.07 -21.22 4.43
CA GLY A 8 2.45 -19.93 4.78
C GLY A 8 2.58 -19.58 6.26
N LEU A 9 1.96 -18.48 6.65
CA LEU A 9 1.91 -18.04 8.04
C LEU A 9 1.02 -18.99 8.86
N THR A 10 1.51 -19.42 10.01
CA THR A 10 0.71 -20.20 10.96
C THR A 10 -0.33 -19.31 11.64
N ALA A 11 -1.38 -19.92 12.22
CA ALA A 11 -2.37 -19.18 13.00
C ALA A 11 -1.73 -18.36 14.14
N VAL A 12 -0.70 -18.91 14.80
CA VAL A 12 0.07 -18.21 15.85
C VAL A 12 0.80 -16.98 15.30
N GLN A 13 1.39 -17.08 14.10
CA GLN A 13 2.07 -15.94 13.47
C GLN A 13 1.07 -14.86 13.03
N VAL A 14 -0.10 -15.26 12.50
CA VAL A 14 -1.18 -14.32 12.16
C VAL A 14 -1.70 -13.60 13.40
N GLU A 15 -1.92 -14.33 14.51
CA GLU A 15 -2.33 -13.75 15.78
C GLU A 15 -1.26 -12.81 16.36
N GLN A 16 0.02 -13.15 16.22
CA GLN A 16 1.13 -12.29 16.62
C GLN A 16 1.11 -10.95 15.87
N LEU A 17 0.98 -10.97 14.53
CA LEU A 17 0.90 -9.77 13.69
C LEU A 17 -0.28 -8.88 14.09
N VAL A 18 -1.46 -9.47 14.30
CA VAL A 18 -2.66 -8.73 14.75
C VAL A 18 -2.43 -8.12 16.13
N THR A 19 -1.95 -8.91 17.09
CA THR A 19 -1.70 -8.46 18.46
C THR A 19 -0.66 -7.35 18.53
N GLN A 20 0.43 -7.46 17.77
CA GLN A 20 1.46 -6.41 17.69
C GLN A 20 0.90 -5.11 17.14
N GLY A 21 0.14 -5.16 16.03
CA GLY A 21 -0.49 -3.99 15.44
C GLY A 21 -1.52 -3.33 16.37
N VAL A 22 -2.36 -4.11 17.05
CA VAL A 22 -3.30 -3.60 18.06
C VAL A 22 -2.57 -2.90 19.20
N LYS A 23 -1.49 -3.49 19.72
CA LYS A 23 -0.65 -2.87 20.77
C LYS A 23 -0.06 -1.53 20.32
N GLN A 24 0.35 -1.42 19.05
CA GLN A 24 0.83 -0.15 18.51
C GLN A 24 -0.29 0.86 18.33
N ALA A 25 -1.45 0.45 17.81
CA ALA A 25 -2.59 1.33 17.59
C ALA A 25 -3.04 2.01 18.90
N LEU A 26 -3.03 1.27 20.02
CA LEU A 26 -3.35 1.79 21.36
C LEU A 26 -2.36 2.82 21.92
N LYS A 27 -1.22 3.05 21.26
CA LYS A 27 -0.23 4.07 21.63
C LYS A 27 -0.09 5.17 20.56
N THR A 28 -0.71 4.96 19.40
CA THR A 28 -0.60 5.85 18.25
C THR A 28 -1.69 6.91 18.35
N ARG A 29 -1.32 8.18 18.45
CA ARG A 29 -2.29 9.30 18.54
C ARG A 29 -3.15 9.32 17.28
N ALA A 30 -4.47 9.39 17.47
CA ALA A 30 -5.41 9.51 16.36
C ALA A 30 -5.31 10.88 15.68
N GLN A 31 -5.62 10.95 14.39
CA GLN A 31 -5.75 12.19 13.62
C GLN A 31 -7.20 12.51 13.26
N ILE A 32 -8.04 11.49 13.04
CA ILE A 32 -9.43 11.70 12.57
C ILE A 32 -10.49 11.59 13.68
N ARG A 33 -10.07 11.41 14.93
CA ARG A 33 -10.95 11.15 16.09
C ARG A 33 -10.95 12.34 17.04
N ILE A 34 -12.04 12.51 17.81
CA ILE A 34 -12.14 13.51 18.88
C ILE A 34 -10.97 13.30 19.84
N GLN A 35 -10.19 14.35 20.07
CA GLN A 35 -8.94 14.31 20.82
C GLN A 35 -9.15 14.57 22.32
N PRO A 36 -8.27 14.04 23.19
CA PRO A 36 -7.16 13.12 22.89
C PRO A 36 -7.63 11.65 22.87
N THR A 37 -7.47 10.98 21.72
CA THR A 37 -7.73 9.53 21.59
C THR A 37 -6.65 8.84 20.74
N PHE A 38 -6.68 7.51 20.76
CA PHE A 38 -5.74 6.66 20.03
C PHE A 38 -6.38 6.09 18.76
N ALA A 39 -5.53 5.71 17.82
CA ALA A 39 -5.94 5.10 16.57
C ALA A 39 -6.78 3.83 16.80
N LYS A 40 -7.80 3.65 15.97
CA LYS A 40 -8.57 2.41 15.89
C LYS A 40 -8.49 1.89 14.47
N MET A 41 -7.92 0.71 14.31
CA MET A 41 -7.55 0.15 13.02
C MET A 41 -8.32 -1.14 12.73
N VAL A 42 -8.46 -1.44 11.45
CA VAL A 42 -8.60 -2.79 10.94
C VAL A 42 -7.23 -3.27 10.50
N LEU A 43 -6.92 -4.52 10.83
CA LEU A 43 -5.68 -5.20 10.51
C LEU A 43 -6.03 -6.45 9.71
N ALA A 44 -5.38 -6.64 8.57
CA ALA A 44 -5.61 -7.79 7.70
C ALA A 44 -4.29 -8.45 7.31
N VAL A 45 -4.30 -9.78 7.27
CA VAL A 45 -3.21 -10.63 6.81
C VAL A 45 -3.73 -11.50 5.68
N ALA A 46 -3.09 -11.41 4.51
CA ALA A 46 -3.37 -12.26 3.35
C ALA A 46 -2.16 -13.13 3.03
N ASP A 47 -2.40 -14.33 2.50
CA ASP A 47 -1.36 -15.20 1.93
C ASP A 47 -0.94 -14.69 0.53
N ARG A 48 0.06 -15.34 -0.05
CA ARG A 48 0.66 -15.07 -1.37
C ARG A 48 -0.34 -15.17 -2.53
N ASP A 49 -1.36 -16.03 -2.41
CA ASP A 49 -2.45 -16.13 -3.39
C ASP A 49 -3.60 -15.14 -3.15
N GLY A 50 -3.44 -14.24 -2.15
CA GLY A 50 -4.43 -13.25 -1.74
C GLY A 50 -5.53 -13.80 -0.81
N SER A 51 -5.50 -15.08 -0.44
CA SER A 51 -6.45 -15.66 0.51
C SER A 51 -6.29 -15.02 1.87
N LEU A 52 -7.41 -14.64 2.51
CA LEU A 52 -7.36 -14.02 3.83
C LEU A 52 -7.07 -15.03 4.93
N LEU A 53 -5.98 -14.81 5.66
CA LEU A 53 -5.57 -15.61 6.80
C LEU A 53 -6.12 -15.06 8.12
N GLY A 54 -6.29 -13.74 8.23
CA GLY A 54 -6.89 -13.11 9.40
C GLY A 54 -7.30 -11.67 9.15
N VAL A 55 -8.41 -11.26 9.78
CA VAL A 55 -8.87 -9.87 9.81
C VAL A 55 -9.35 -9.56 11.22
N TYR A 56 -8.88 -8.46 11.79
CA TYR A 56 -9.34 -7.97 13.08
C TYR A 56 -9.72 -6.50 12.98
N ARG A 57 -10.96 -6.19 13.35
CA ARG A 57 -11.46 -4.83 13.46
C ARG A 57 -11.50 -4.42 14.92
N MET A 58 -10.67 -3.46 15.31
CA MET A 58 -10.74 -2.88 16.65
C MET A 58 -12.11 -2.24 16.91
N PRO A 59 -12.64 -2.29 18.15
CA PRO A 59 -13.81 -1.51 18.51
C PRO A 59 -13.61 -0.01 18.21
N GLY A 60 -14.53 0.58 17.45
CA GLY A 60 -14.45 1.98 17.01
C GLY A 60 -13.56 2.25 15.79
N ALA A 61 -13.03 1.21 15.12
CA ALA A 61 -12.41 1.38 13.80
C ALA A 61 -13.46 1.65 12.71
N THR A 62 -13.09 2.38 11.67
CA THR A 62 -14.03 2.72 10.58
C THR A 62 -14.46 1.46 9.82
N ALA A 63 -15.72 1.41 9.36
CA ALA A 63 -16.24 0.23 8.68
C ALA A 63 -15.61 0.02 7.29
N PHE A 64 -15.38 1.12 6.55
CA PHE A 64 -14.73 1.09 5.24
C PHE A 64 -13.31 0.49 5.30
N SER A 65 -12.65 0.57 6.45
CA SER A 65 -11.29 0.05 6.62
C SER A 65 -11.19 -1.47 6.52
N ILE A 66 -12.31 -2.20 6.61
CA ILE A 66 -12.31 -3.65 6.40
C ILE A 66 -11.82 -3.97 5.00
N ASP A 67 -12.46 -3.42 3.98
CA ASP A 67 -12.10 -3.66 2.59
C ASP A 67 -10.71 -3.09 2.26
N VAL A 68 -10.41 -1.89 2.74
CA VAL A 68 -9.12 -1.23 2.52
C VAL A 68 -7.95 -2.04 3.11
N ALA A 69 -8.05 -2.51 4.35
CA ALA A 69 -6.98 -3.30 4.97
C ALA A 69 -6.77 -4.62 4.21
N ILE A 70 -7.85 -5.27 3.79
CA ILE A 70 -7.80 -6.49 2.99
C ILE A 70 -7.10 -6.23 1.65
N ALA A 71 -7.51 -5.21 0.91
CA ALA A 71 -6.90 -4.85 -0.38
C ALA A 71 -5.40 -4.54 -0.23
N LYS A 72 -5.04 -3.71 0.76
CA LYS A 72 -3.65 -3.39 1.10
C LYS A 72 -2.79 -4.65 1.33
N SER A 73 -3.31 -5.62 2.08
CA SER A 73 -2.61 -6.88 2.35
C SER A 73 -2.38 -7.71 1.08
N ARG A 74 -3.38 -7.79 0.20
CA ARG A 74 -3.31 -8.50 -1.09
C ARG A 74 -2.39 -7.80 -2.10
N ASN A 75 -2.43 -6.48 -2.16
CA ASN A 75 -1.59 -5.67 -3.04
C ASN A 75 -0.10 -5.91 -2.77
N THR A 76 0.30 -5.88 -1.50
CA THR A 76 1.71 -6.03 -1.13
C THR A 76 2.20 -7.48 -1.21
N ALA A 77 1.33 -8.45 -0.93
CA ALA A 77 1.63 -9.87 -1.18
C ALA A 77 1.92 -10.14 -2.67
N TYR A 78 1.04 -9.67 -3.55
CA TYR A 78 1.20 -9.82 -5.00
C TYR A 78 2.45 -9.08 -5.52
N TYR A 79 2.63 -7.81 -5.14
CA TYR A 79 3.71 -7.02 -5.72
C TYR A 79 5.10 -7.53 -5.35
N ALA A 80 5.26 -8.11 -4.16
CA ALA A 80 6.50 -8.75 -3.73
C ALA A 80 6.71 -10.16 -4.29
N SER A 81 5.75 -10.71 -5.05
CA SER A 81 5.82 -12.09 -5.56
C SER A 81 6.72 -12.22 -6.79
N ALA A 82 7.17 -13.45 -7.05
CA ALA A 82 7.84 -13.80 -8.30
C ALA A 82 6.88 -13.77 -9.52
N ASP A 83 5.58 -13.86 -9.27
CA ASP A 83 4.50 -13.89 -10.28
C ASP A 83 4.02 -12.48 -10.68
N LEU A 84 4.73 -11.43 -10.25
CA LEU A 84 4.45 -10.05 -10.63
C LEU A 84 4.40 -9.91 -12.16
N GLN A 85 3.25 -9.51 -12.69
CA GLN A 85 3.04 -9.43 -14.13
C GLN A 85 3.94 -8.34 -14.77
N PRO A 86 4.45 -8.57 -15.99
CA PRO A 86 5.33 -7.62 -16.67
C PRO A 86 4.81 -6.18 -16.74
N ALA A 87 3.50 -5.99 -16.87
CA ALA A 87 2.87 -4.68 -16.96
C ALA A 87 2.86 -3.89 -15.64
N ASP A 88 3.05 -4.56 -14.50
CA ASP A 88 3.15 -3.93 -13.17
C ASP A 88 4.61 -3.67 -12.74
N ARG A 89 5.58 -4.15 -13.53
CA ARG A 89 7.02 -4.05 -13.23
C ARG A 89 7.57 -2.68 -13.57
N LEU A 90 8.67 -2.33 -12.90
CA LEU A 90 9.52 -1.19 -13.25
C LEU A 90 10.88 -1.71 -13.69
N ALA A 91 11.33 -1.32 -14.88
CA ALA A 91 12.59 -1.83 -15.44
C ALA A 91 13.83 -1.62 -14.55
N SER A 92 13.83 -0.56 -13.72
CA SER A 92 14.95 -0.25 -12.81
C SER A 92 14.81 -0.88 -11.41
N VAL A 93 13.79 -1.71 -11.19
CA VAL A 93 13.49 -2.32 -9.90
C VAL A 93 13.38 -3.84 -10.05
N PRO A 94 14.16 -4.64 -9.31
CA PRO A 94 14.08 -6.09 -9.36
C PRO A 94 12.68 -6.63 -9.02
N VAL A 95 12.30 -7.74 -9.65
CA VAL A 95 11.14 -8.52 -9.21
C VAL A 95 11.42 -9.05 -7.80
N GLY A 96 10.40 -9.05 -6.93
CA GLY A 96 10.54 -9.42 -5.52
C GLY A 96 10.90 -8.26 -4.59
N THR A 97 11.09 -7.04 -5.10
CA THR A 97 11.24 -5.86 -4.23
C THR A 97 9.97 -5.64 -3.40
N ALA A 98 10.14 -5.51 -2.08
CA ALA A 98 9.07 -5.30 -1.13
C ALA A 98 8.57 -3.85 -1.18
N PHE A 99 7.53 -3.62 -1.99
CA PHE A 99 6.81 -2.34 -2.03
C PHE A 99 5.77 -2.27 -0.91
N SER A 100 5.49 -1.03 -0.47
CA SER A 100 4.31 -0.72 0.33
C SER A 100 3.27 0.02 -0.51
N ASN A 101 2.05 0.16 -0.01
CA ASN A 101 1.06 1.02 -0.67
C ASN A 101 1.50 2.51 -0.73
N ARG A 102 2.44 2.94 0.12
CA ARG A 102 3.10 4.25 -0.02
C ARG A 102 4.01 4.30 -1.25
N THR A 103 4.72 3.22 -1.56
CA THR A 103 5.51 3.11 -2.78
C THR A 103 4.61 3.21 -4.01
N PHE A 104 3.48 2.47 -4.04
CA PHE A 104 2.52 2.54 -5.14
C PHE A 104 1.99 3.96 -5.35
N ARG A 105 1.52 4.62 -4.28
CA ARG A 105 1.10 6.04 -4.31
C ARG A 105 2.19 6.90 -4.93
N TYR A 106 3.42 6.76 -4.43
CA TYR A 106 4.53 7.62 -4.83
C TYR A 106 4.85 7.50 -6.30
N LEU A 107 4.65 6.33 -6.91
CA LEU A 107 4.84 6.10 -8.33
C LEU A 107 3.64 6.51 -9.19
N ALA A 108 2.44 6.61 -8.60
CA ALA A 108 1.19 6.94 -9.29
C ALA A 108 0.91 8.45 -9.38
N VAL A 109 1.68 9.27 -8.66
CA VAL A 109 1.47 10.73 -8.58
C VAL A 109 1.58 11.41 -9.95
N PRO A 110 0.79 12.48 -10.17
CA PRO A 110 0.82 13.24 -11.43
C PRO A 110 2.14 14.00 -11.66
N LYS A 111 2.94 14.22 -10.61
CA LYS A 111 4.26 14.84 -10.66
C LYS A 111 5.23 14.09 -9.75
N TYR A 112 6.24 13.45 -10.33
CA TYR A 112 7.18 12.55 -9.65
C TYR A 112 8.60 13.12 -9.60
N PRO A 113 9.13 13.46 -8.41
CA PRO A 113 8.56 13.20 -7.09
C PRO A 113 7.51 14.25 -6.70
N SER A 114 6.65 13.89 -5.74
CA SER A 114 5.71 14.86 -5.15
C SER A 114 6.45 16.11 -4.65
N GLY A 115 5.91 17.29 -4.93
CA GLY A 115 6.54 18.58 -4.57
C GLY A 115 7.35 19.22 -5.70
N SER A 116 7.44 18.59 -6.88
CA SER A 116 8.03 19.21 -8.07
C SER A 116 6.93 19.61 -9.06
N SER A 117 6.77 20.91 -9.34
CA SER A 117 5.73 21.43 -10.24
C SER A 117 5.97 21.08 -11.71
N THR A 118 7.23 20.91 -12.10
CA THR A 118 7.65 20.67 -13.49
C THR A 118 8.03 19.21 -13.76
N ALA A 119 8.03 18.35 -12.75
CA ALA A 119 8.38 16.95 -12.92
C ALA A 119 7.41 16.22 -13.87
N PRO A 120 7.90 15.22 -14.62
CA PRO A 120 7.02 14.31 -15.34
C PRO A 120 6.15 13.48 -14.36
N PRO A 121 5.01 12.93 -14.82
CA PRO A 121 4.23 11.99 -14.02
C PRO A 121 5.04 10.76 -13.59
N GLY A 122 4.69 10.19 -12.45
CA GLY A 122 5.30 8.95 -11.98
C GLY A 122 4.97 7.78 -12.91
N PRO A 123 5.78 6.70 -12.94
CA PRO A 123 5.57 5.60 -13.90
C PRO A 123 4.19 4.95 -13.85
N PHE A 124 3.57 4.88 -12.67
CA PHE A 124 2.24 4.30 -12.49
C PHE A 124 1.12 5.29 -12.77
N SER A 125 1.44 6.56 -13.01
CA SER A 125 0.44 7.60 -13.19
C SER A 125 -0.36 7.40 -14.47
N ILE A 126 -1.68 7.52 -14.35
CA ILE A 126 -2.62 7.52 -15.47
C ILE A 126 -2.29 8.60 -16.52
N LEU A 127 -1.60 9.68 -16.12
CA LEU A 127 -1.18 10.75 -17.03
C LEU A 127 -0.14 10.29 -18.08
N ASN A 128 0.46 9.11 -17.93
CA ASN A 128 1.33 8.56 -18.98
C ASN A 128 0.54 7.98 -20.16
N THR A 129 -0.78 7.80 -20.03
CA THR A 129 -1.67 7.33 -21.10
C THR A 129 -1.69 8.33 -22.26
N PRO A 130 -1.48 7.89 -23.52
CA PRO A 130 -1.61 8.74 -24.69
C PRO A 130 -2.98 9.43 -24.75
N GLY A 131 -3.05 10.65 -25.25
CA GLY A 131 -4.31 11.41 -25.33
C GLY A 131 -4.74 12.08 -24.02
N ILE A 132 -3.86 12.13 -23.00
CA ILE A 132 -4.05 12.94 -21.79
C ILE A 132 -2.95 14.01 -21.73
N ASP A 133 -3.35 15.24 -21.46
CA ASP A 133 -2.42 16.33 -21.18
C ASP A 133 -1.77 16.11 -19.81
N ARG A 134 -0.44 15.98 -19.79
CA ARG A 134 0.33 15.62 -18.58
C ARG A 134 0.42 16.74 -17.54
N ASN A 135 -0.04 17.95 -17.86
CA ASN A 135 -0.02 19.10 -16.98
C ASN A 135 -1.39 19.35 -16.37
N THR A 136 -2.45 19.22 -17.16
CA THR A 136 -3.82 19.52 -16.74
C THR A 136 -4.62 18.28 -16.37
N GLY A 137 -4.25 17.10 -16.88
CA GLY A 137 -5.02 15.86 -16.75
C GLY A 137 -6.25 15.80 -17.66
N LEU A 138 -6.45 16.79 -18.53
CA LEU A 138 -7.55 16.82 -19.49
C LEU A 138 -7.28 15.89 -20.68
N ASN A 139 -8.34 15.39 -21.31
CA ASN A 139 -8.23 14.68 -22.57
C ASN A 139 -7.74 15.63 -23.67
N VAL A 140 -6.78 15.17 -24.45
CA VAL A 140 -6.37 15.80 -25.71
C VAL A 140 -7.23 15.21 -26.81
N GLY A 141 -8.32 15.90 -27.14
CA GLY A 141 -9.34 15.42 -28.08
C GLY A 141 -10.51 14.73 -27.38
N GLY A 142 -11.12 13.75 -28.05
CA GLY A 142 -12.27 13.01 -27.52
C GLY A 142 -11.88 12.02 -26.40
N PRO A 143 -12.87 11.49 -25.66
CA PRO A 143 -12.63 10.45 -24.68
C PRO A 143 -12.09 9.16 -25.34
N LEU A 144 -11.16 8.49 -24.67
CA LEU A 144 -10.56 7.25 -25.13
C LEU A 144 -11.30 6.02 -24.57
N PRO A 145 -11.28 4.87 -25.26
CA PRO A 145 -11.80 3.62 -24.70
C PRO A 145 -10.96 3.16 -23.50
N ALA A 146 -11.59 2.39 -22.60
CA ALA A 146 -10.94 1.83 -21.40
C ALA A 146 -9.61 1.11 -21.70
N THR A 147 -9.52 0.39 -22.82
CA THR A 147 -8.31 -0.34 -23.25
C THR A 147 -7.11 0.55 -23.49
N ALA A 148 -7.30 1.86 -23.75
CA ALA A 148 -6.19 2.80 -23.89
C ALA A 148 -5.42 3.01 -22.57
N PHE A 149 -6.04 2.74 -21.43
CA PHE A 149 -5.49 3.00 -20.10
C PHE A 149 -4.68 1.82 -19.53
N ASN A 150 -4.65 0.68 -20.22
CA ASN A 150 -3.95 -0.54 -19.78
C ASN A 150 -2.42 -0.39 -19.71
N GLY A 151 -1.86 0.69 -20.29
CA GLY A 151 -0.42 0.95 -20.30
C GLY A 151 0.15 1.49 -18.98
N THR A 152 -0.67 1.74 -17.97
CA THR A 152 -0.23 2.26 -16.66
C THR A 152 -0.97 1.55 -15.54
N VAL A 153 -0.33 1.38 -14.38
CA VAL A 153 -0.95 0.75 -13.22
C VAL A 153 -2.21 1.48 -12.75
N LEU A 154 -2.15 2.81 -12.55
CA LEU A 154 -3.32 3.58 -12.10
C LEU A 154 -4.39 3.67 -13.20
N GLY A 155 -4.00 3.71 -14.47
CA GLY A 155 -4.93 3.68 -15.59
C GLY A 155 -5.68 2.36 -15.65
N TYR A 156 -4.98 1.23 -15.56
CA TYR A 156 -5.60 -0.08 -15.54
C TYR A 156 -6.58 -0.24 -14.37
N ASP A 157 -6.16 0.10 -13.15
CA ASP A 157 -7.01 0.03 -11.94
C ASP A 157 -8.28 0.90 -12.08
N SER A 158 -8.16 2.10 -12.66
CA SER A 158 -9.30 3.01 -12.86
C SER A 158 -10.41 2.46 -13.77
N PHE A 159 -10.06 1.55 -14.69
CA PHE A 159 -10.99 0.97 -15.65
C PHE A 159 -11.25 -0.53 -15.44
N ASN A 160 -10.54 -1.16 -14.50
CA ASN A 160 -10.73 -2.55 -14.08
C ASN A 160 -10.85 -2.59 -12.56
N PRO A 161 -11.85 -1.89 -11.98
CA PRO A 161 -12.00 -1.80 -10.53
C PRO A 161 -12.20 -3.19 -9.93
N GLY A 162 -11.68 -3.40 -8.73
CA GLY A 162 -11.74 -4.70 -8.05
C GLY A 162 -10.59 -5.64 -8.41
N THR A 163 -9.83 -5.37 -9.47
CA THR A 163 -8.61 -6.14 -9.75
C THR A 163 -7.49 -5.85 -8.75
N ASN A 164 -6.60 -6.82 -8.51
CA ASN A 164 -5.39 -6.60 -7.71
C ASN A 164 -4.21 -6.33 -8.65
N PHE A 165 -4.10 -5.10 -9.17
CA PHE A 165 -3.26 -4.81 -10.34
C PHE A 165 -3.62 -5.75 -11.51
N GLN A 166 -2.63 -6.26 -12.25
CA GLN A 166 -2.83 -7.29 -13.26
C GLN A 166 -2.59 -8.70 -12.72
N ALA A 167 -2.71 -8.90 -11.40
CA ALA A 167 -2.46 -10.20 -10.78
C ALA A 167 -3.33 -11.31 -11.38
N THR A 168 -2.71 -12.48 -11.53
CA THR A 168 -3.39 -13.73 -11.89
C THR A 168 -3.88 -14.51 -10.67
N THR A 169 -3.91 -13.87 -9.49
CA THR A 169 -4.50 -14.45 -8.27
C THR A 169 -5.99 -14.74 -8.49
N PRO A 170 -6.59 -15.72 -7.79
CA PRO A 170 -8.01 -16.01 -7.92
C PRO A 170 -8.88 -14.76 -7.82
N GLU A 171 -9.91 -14.65 -8.66
CA GLU A 171 -10.79 -13.46 -8.73
C GLU A 171 -11.43 -13.13 -7.37
N ALA A 172 -11.83 -14.15 -6.60
CA ALA A 172 -12.35 -14.00 -5.23
C ALA A 172 -11.34 -13.38 -4.24
N ASN A 173 -10.06 -13.38 -4.60
CA ASN A 173 -8.95 -12.79 -3.85
C ASN A 173 -8.53 -11.40 -4.37
N GLN A 174 -9.31 -10.79 -5.25
CA GLN A 174 -9.07 -9.46 -5.78
C GLN A 174 -10.12 -8.48 -5.23
N ASN A 175 -9.69 -7.29 -4.82
CA ASN A 175 -10.59 -6.23 -4.34
C ASN A 175 -9.99 -4.82 -4.51
N GLY A 176 -9.26 -4.57 -5.61
CA GLY A 176 -8.74 -3.25 -5.97
C GLY A 176 -7.31 -2.96 -5.50
N VAL A 177 -6.73 -1.89 -6.04
CA VAL A 177 -5.41 -1.37 -5.62
C VAL A 177 -5.55 -0.15 -4.72
N ILE A 178 -4.88 -0.18 -3.57
CA ILE A 178 -4.89 0.95 -2.63
C ILE A 178 -3.67 1.85 -2.86
N PHE A 179 -3.90 3.09 -3.29
CA PHE A 179 -2.82 4.06 -3.47
C PHE A 179 -2.67 4.98 -2.25
N PHE A 180 -2.57 4.43 -1.04
CA PHE A 180 -2.18 5.20 0.15
C PHE A 180 -1.55 4.32 1.24
N PRO A 181 -0.71 4.90 2.12
CA PRO A 181 0.11 4.18 3.11
C PRO A 181 -0.68 3.25 4.05
N GLY A 182 0.03 2.32 4.71
CA GLY A 182 -0.56 1.37 5.66
C GLY A 182 -0.38 -0.12 5.34
N SER A 183 0.76 -0.52 4.78
CA SER A 183 0.95 -1.93 4.42
C SER A 183 2.39 -2.35 4.20
N THR A 184 2.63 -3.66 4.21
CA THR A 184 3.89 -4.26 3.81
C THR A 184 3.73 -5.75 3.49
N SER A 185 4.59 -6.29 2.64
CA SER A 185 4.75 -7.74 2.44
C SER A 185 5.38 -8.42 3.66
N LEU A 186 4.99 -9.66 3.95
CA LEU A 186 5.40 -10.44 5.12
C LEU A 186 6.33 -11.59 4.75
N TYR A 187 7.36 -11.82 5.57
CA TYR A 187 8.41 -12.80 5.33
C TYR A 187 8.65 -13.70 6.54
N VAL A 188 9.00 -14.96 6.29
CA VAL A 188 9.50 -15.92 7.28
C VAL A 188 10.75 -16.56 6.70
N ALA A 189 11.85 -16.55 7.46
CA ALA A 189 13.16 -17.02 6.99
C ALA A 189 13.56 -16.45 5.61
N ALA A 190 13.34 -15.13 5.42
CA ALA A 190 13.59 -14.39 4.18
C ALA A 190 12.77 -14.84 2.95
N SER A 191 11.83 -15.78 3.09
CA SER A 191 10.85 -16.11 2.05
C SER A 191 9.57 -15.31 2.24
N LEU A 192 9.01 -14.79 1.14
CA LEU A 192 7.68 -14.18 1.14
C LEU A 192 6.64 -15.20 1.64
N GLN A 193 5.74 -14.76 2.52
CA GLN A 193 4.63 -15.57 3.07
C GLN A 193 3.27 -14.86 2.99
N GLY A 194 3.21 -13.65 2.45
CA GLY A 194 1.95 -12.92 2.29
C GLY A 194 2.10 -11.42 2.42
N GLY A 195 1.05 -10.76 2.85
CA GLY A 195 1.02 -9.31 3.04
C GLY A 195 0.17 -8.88 4.21
N TYR A 196 0.43 -7.66 4.68
CA TYR A 196 -0.14 -7.04 5.86
C TYR A 196 -0.72 -5.69 5.49
N GLY A 197 -1.98 -5.46 5.83
CA GLY A 197 -2.69 -4.22 5.55
C GLY A 197 -3.34 -3.66 6.79
N ILE A 198 -3.18 -2.35 6.99
CA ILE A 198 -3.72 -1.59 8.11
C ILE A 198 -4.52 -0.42 7.56
N SER A 199 -5.69 -0.17 8.13
CA SER A 199 -6.49 1.03 7.81
C SER A 199 -7.35 1.42 8.99
N GLY A 200 -7.51 2.72 9.26
CA GLY A 200 -8.53 3.18 10.21
C GLY A 200 -8.33 4.56 10.80
N ASP A 201 -7.20 5.22 10.56
CA ASP A 201 -6.93 6.58 10.99
C ASP A 201 -6.23 7.38 9.87
N GLY A 202 -5.48 8.44 10.19
CA GLY A 202 -4.63 9.11 9.21
C GLY A 202 -3.59 8.15 8.62
N VAL A 203 -3.26 8.36 7.34
CA VAL A 203 -2.39 7.45 6.59
C VAL A 203 -0.99 7.30 7.20
N ASP A 204 -0.50 8.30 7.91
CA ASP A 204 0.77 8.19 8.63
C ASP A 204 0.64 7.34 9.90
N GLN A 205 -0.53 7.30 10.56
CA GLN A 205 -0.81 6.35 11.64
C GLN A 205 -0.93 4.92 11.12
N ASP A 206 -1.52 4.73 9.93
CA ASP A 206 -1.57 3.41 9.29
C ASP A 206 -0.15 2.86 9.10
N ASP A 207 0.80 3.67 8.62
CA ASP A 207 2.21 3.29 8.44
C ASP A 207 2.92 3.00 9.78
N VAL A 208 2.68 3.81 10.82
CA VAL A 208 3.21 3.55 12.16
C VAL A 208 2.76 2.18 12.68
N VAL A 209 1.46 1.91 12.60
CA VAL A 209 0.90 0.63 13.05
C VAL A 209 1.41 -0.54 12.20
N THR A 210 1.54 -0.34 10.89
CA THR A 210 2.10 -1.34 9.97
C THR A 210 3.54 -1.72 10.34
N PHE A 211 4.39 -0.73 10.58
CA PHE A 211 5.81 -0.98 10.87
C PHE A 211 6.00 -1.76 12.16
N PHE A 212 5.40 -1.31 13.26
CA PHE A 212 5.54 -2.00 14.54
C PHE A 212 4.73 -3.30 14.60
N GLY A 213 3.64 -3.39 13.82
CA GLY A 213 2.82 -4.60 13.70
C GLY A 213 3.49 -5.73 12.91
N SER A 214 4.49 -5.43 12.08
CA SER A 214 5.20 -6.42 11.24
C SER A 214 6.57 -6.82 11.79
N VAL A 215 6.91 -6.44 13.03
CA VAL A 215 8.21 -6.77 13.65
C VAL A 215 8.39 -8.29 13.74
N GLY A 216 9.50 -8.78 13.16
CA GLY A 216 9.80 -10.20 13.02
C GLY A 216 9.33 -10.83 11.70
N PHE A 217 8.55 -10.09 10.91
CA PHE A 217 8.01 -10.53 9.61
C PHE A 217 8.27 -9.54 8.47
N ALA A 218 8.99 -8.45 8.75
CA ALA A 218 9.33 -7.46 7.73
C ALA A 218 10.22 -8.05 6.64
N ALA A 219 10.11 -7.50 5.43
CA ALA A 219 11.02 -7.82 4.34
C ALA A 219 12.48 -7.56 4.74
N PRO A 220 13.45 -8.40 4.32
CA PRO A 220 14.86 -8.10 4.46
C PRO A 220 15.20 -6.70 3.94
N ALA A 221 16.01 -5.95 4.68
CA ALA A 221 16.32 -4.55 4.35
C ALA A 221 16.85 -4.38 2.92
N THR A 222 17.62 -5.34 2.42
CA THR A 222 18.22 -5.34 1.08
C THR A 222 17.21 -5.39 -0.07
N ILE A 223 15.97 -5.80 0.20
CA ILE A 223 14.90 -5.88 -0.82
C ILE A 223 13.75 -4.92 -0.56
N GLN A 224 13.84 -4.06 0.46
CA GLN A 224 12.84 -3.03 0.69
C GLN A 224 12.90 -1.98 -0.43
N ALA A 225 11.74 -1.41 -0.77
CA ALA A 225 11.63 -0.43 -1.86
C ALA A 225 12.64 0.72 -1.73
N ASP A 226 12.97 1.14 -0.51
CA ASP A 226 13.88 2.25 -0.25
C ASP A 226 15.35 1.97 -0.57
N GLN A 227 15.71 0.74 -0.97
CA GLN A 227 17.01 0.42 -1.55
C GLN A 227 17.11 0.78 -3.04
N PHE A 228 15.98 1.05 -3.69
CA PHE A 228 15.90 1.20 -5.14
C PHE A 228 15.51 2.61 -5.55
N PHE A 229 15.81 2.92 -6.81
CA PHE A 229 15.64 4.23 -7.39
C PHE A 229 14.85 4.13 -8.69
N VAL A 230 14.04 5.14 -8.95
CA VAL A 230 13.39 5.36 -10.24
C VAL A 230 13.72 6.78 -10.66
N ARG A 231 14.28 6.96 -11.86
CA ARG A 231 14.74 8.26 -12.37
C ARG A 231 15.68 8.99 -11.38
N GLY A 232 16.56 8.23 -10.72
CA GLY A 232 17.51 8.77 -9.73
C GLY A 232 16.90 9.13 -8.36
N ILE A 233 15.60 8.89 -8.15
CA ILE A 233 14.90 9.22 -6.91
C ILE A 233 14.67 7.96 -6.09
N ARG A 234 15.09 7.97 -4.83
CA ARG A 234 14.90 6.85 -3.89
C ARG A 234 13.42 6.64 -3.63
N LEU A 235 12.95 5.40 -3.78
CA LEU A 235 11.56 5.07 -3.48
C LEU A 235 11.31 5.11 -1.96
N PRO A 236 10.11 5.48 -1.50
CA PRO A 236 9.71 5.28 -0.12
C PRO A 236 9.29 3.82 0.08
N TRP A 237 9.61 3.26 1.26
CA TRP A 237 8.97 2.05 1.75
C TRP A 237 7.93 2.42 2.82
N ILE A 238 8.29 2.47 4.10
CA ILE A 238 7.45 3.05 5.16
C ILE A 238 8.03 4.40 5.57
N LYS A 239 7.19 5.41 5.83
CA LYS A 239 7.63 6.73 6.28
C LYS A 239 6.93 7.15 7.58
N PHE A 240 7.71 7.76 8.47
CA PHE A 240 7.21 8.38 9.70
C PHE A 240 7.28 9.90 9.62
N SER A 241 6.40 10.56 10.38
CA SER A 241 6.48 12.00 10.60
C SER A 241 7.82 12.33 11.25
N ARG A 242 8.62 13.18 10.58
CA ARG A 242 9.97 13.57 11.06
C ARG A 242 9.95 14.29 12.42
N ASN A 243 8.85 14.98 12.73
CA ASN A 243 8.58 15.61 14.03
C ASN A 243 7.08 15.52 14.35
N ALA A 244 6.62 14.44 14.99
CA ALA A 244 5.21 14.32 15.41
C ALA A 244 4.75 15.40 16.42
N LEU A 245 5.71 16.12 17.03
CA LEU A 245 5.49 17.22 17.98
C LEU A 245 5.66 18.62 17.39
N ALA A 246 6.11 18.77 16.13
CA ALA A 246 6.29 20.11 15.53
C ALA A 246 4.96 20.83 15.22
N GLY A 247 3.83 20.15 15.39
CA GLY A 247 2.51 20.77 15.55
C GLY A 247 2.24 21.18 16.99
N GLY A 248 3.20 21.88 17.64
CA GLY A 248 2.92 22.64 18.86
C GLY A 248 1.72 23.58 18.63
N PRO A 249 1.04 24.06 19.69
CA PRO A 249 -0.22 24.77 19.53
C PRO A 249 -0.05 25.90 18.53
N PHE A 250 -0.81 25.83 17.43
CA PHE A 250 -1.03 26.98 16.57
C PHE A 250 -1.69 28.05 17.43
N THR A 251 -0.90 28.99 17.95
CA THR A 251 -1.45 30.26 18.41
C THR A 251 -1.90 30.98 17.15
N PHE A 252 -3.21 31.06 16.94
CA PHE A 252 -3.74 32.02 15.97
C PHE A 252 -3.25 33.41 16.40
N PRO A 253 -2.64 34.20 15.50
CA PRO A 253 -2.44 35.61 15.81
C PRO A 253 -3.83 36.22 16.03
N THR A 254 -4.02 36.78 17.23
CA THR A 254 -5.14 37.66 17.55
C THR A 254 -5.08 38.92 16.70
#